data_AF-A0A395MLL8-F1
#
_entry.id   AF-A0A395MLL8-F1
#
_cell.length_a   1.000
_cell.length_b   1.000
_cell.length_c   1.000
_cell.angle_alpha   90.00
_cell.angle_beta   90.00
_cell.angle_gamma   90.00
#
_symmetry.space_group_name_H-M   'P 1'
#
loop_
_entity.id
_entity.type
_entity.pdbx_description
1 polymer ?
#
loop_
_entity_poly.entity_id
_entity_poly.type
_entity_poly.pdbx_seq_one_letter_code
_entity_poly.pdbx_strand_id
1 'polypeptide(L)'
;MEAETSNFLGIVPSTTVPKSKLWHQLKEKQLPNYTRRKLTKTSDSINAVLGLFRTLKTSGIRQLQGIPIRRDPASGRVVFCLAWHHDVLAKRCQGFPSWSWSGWIGGTRMSEADIGISDVRQIALVKEGGGSVSLHDWFNNEMRLRDLPSIGTPEILRITAMTVWVSFEERSWAELNKGNSTQSQVANMRFIDGPHAVLRISEDVTALCYAYMDEDVSLDGGVLGLILEPKSQKRRYTILLLRPDGDQYQRIGLVRVSSYNRTRPAAVDNSDPPIVYVNRNGILQDEFSRGGEPPLWLQRAVEKTITIS
;
A
#
# COMPACT_ATOMS: atom_id res chain seq x y z
N MET A 1 -12.70 26.49 -12.95
CA MET A 1 -11.91 25.39 -12.36
C MET A 1 -10.83 26.07 -11.54
N GLU A 2 -11.18 26.46 -10.33
CA GLU A 2 -10.30 27.22 -9.45
C GLU A 2 -9.19 26.29 -8.95
N ALA A 3 -7.95 26.72 -9.14
CA ALA A 3 -6.80 26.08 -8.52
C ALA A 3 -6.94 26.31 -7.01
N GLU A 4 -7.24 25.25 -6.25
CA GLU A 4 -7.05 25.26 -4.81
C GLU A 4 -5.55 25.49 -4.54
N THR A 5 -5.22 26.75 -4.26
CA THR A 5 -4.00 27.15 -3.58
C THR A 5 -4.08 26.62 -2.15
N SER A 6 -3.82 25.32 -2.00
CA SER A 6 -3.53 24.71 -0.70
C SER A 6 -2.32 25.44 -0.12
N ASN A 7 -2.60 26.42 0.73
CA ASN A 7 -1.63 27.09 1.58
C ASN A 7 -0.69 26.03 2.16
N PHE A 8 0.59 26.17 1.84
CA PHE A 8 1.65 25.44 2.51
C PHE A 8 1.49 25.83 3.99
N LEU A 9 0.90 24.96 4.80
CA LEU A 9 1.10 25.04 6.24
C LEU A 9 2.62 25.01 6.37
N GLY A 10 3.20 26.17 6.66
CA GLY A 10 4.61 26.31 6.95
C GLY A 10 4.98 25.15 7.85
N ILE A 11 6.10 24.49 7.55
CA ILE A 11 6.62 23.41 8.37
C ILE A 11 6.71 23.99 9.78
N VAL A 12 5.70 23.69 10.61
CA VAL A 12 5.64 24.21 11.97
C VAL A 12 6.83 23.56 12.66
N PRO A 13 7.75 24.36 13.24
CA PRO A 13 8.89 23.80 13.96
C PRO A 13 8.40 22.72 14.92
N SER A 14 9.12 21.60 14.97
CA SER A 14 8.67 20.33 15.55
C SER A 14 8.37 20.35 17.06
N THR A 15 8.32 21.52 17.70
CA THR A 15 8.24 21.70 19.14
C THR A 15 6.80 21.81 19.66
N THR A 16 5.79 22.10 18.81
CA THR A 16 4.41 22.35 19.26
C THR A 16 3.38 21.31 18.82
N VAL A 17 3.68 20.47 17.82
CA VAL A 17 2.74 19.45 17.32
C VAL A 17 3.04 18.08 17.96
N PRO A 18 2.04 17.38 18.56
CA PRO A 18 2.21 16.03 19.06
C PRO A 18 2.79 15.09 18.00
N LYS A 19 3.75 14.23 18.37
CA LYS A 19 4.44 13.31 17.46
C LYS A 19 3.48 12.41 16.65
N SER A 20 2.35 12.02 17.24
CA SER A 20 1.30 11.27 16.54
C SER A 20 0.68 12.09 15.40
N LYS A 21 0.36 13.36 15.62
CA LYS A 21 -0.19 14.26 14.59
C LYS A 21 0.83 14.53 13.48
N LEU A 22 2.12 14.64 13.80
CA LEU A 22 3.19 14.79 12.79
C LEU A 22 3.23 13.61 11.82
N TRP A 23 3.06 12.38 12.31
CA TRP A 23 3.03 11.18 11.48
C TRP A 23 1.86 11.18 10.48
N HIS A 24 0.65 11.45 10.96
CA HIS A 24 -0.53 11.55 10.10
C HIS A 24 -0.40 12.70 9.10
N GLN A 25 0.08 13.87 9.54
CA GLN A 25 0.31 15.02 8.66
C GLN A 25 1.32 14.71 7.56
N LEU A 26 2.40 13.99 7.87
CA LEU A 26 3.38 13.56 6.89
C LEU A 26 2.75 12.65 5.82
N LYS A 27 2.08 11.57 6.27
CA LYS A 27 1.54 10.54 5.39
C LYS A 27 0.34 10.99 4.57
N GLU A 28 -0.60 11.68 5.20
CA GLU A 28 -1.92 11.97 4.60
C GLU A 28 -1.94 13.32 3.88
N LYS A 29 -1.02 14.23 4.21
CA LYS A 29 -0.99 15.58 3.61
C LYS A 29 0.31 15.86 2.88
N GLN A 30 1.45 15.81 3.56
CA GLN A 30 2.72 16.31 2.99
C GLN A 30 3.22 15.44 1.84
N LEU A 31 3.35 14.13 2.03
CA LEU A 31 3.82 13.22 0.98
C LEU A 31 2.88 13.17 -0.23
N PRO A 32 1.54 13.03 -0.08
CA PRO A 32 0.63 13.06 -1.21
C PRO A 32 0.65 14.38 -1.97
N ASN A 33 0.63 15.53 -1.28
CA ASN A 33 0.68 16.83 -1.94
C ASN A 33 2.01 17.08 -2.63
N TYR A 34 3.09 16.50 -2.12
CA TYR A 34 4.40 16.63 -2.72
C TYR A 34 4.55 15.74 -3.96
N THR A 35 4.22 14.46 -3.86
CA THR A 35 4.34 13.48 -4.96
C THR A 35 3.44 13.78 -6.16
N ARG A 36 2.33 14.51 -5.97
CA ARG A 36 1.46 15.00 -7.06
C ARG A 36 2.07 16.12 -7.91
N ARG A 37 3.14 16.76 -7.45
CA ARG A 37 3.74 17.90 -8.16
C ARG A 37 4.46 17.42 -9.41
N LYS A 38 4.16 18.07 -10.55
CA LYS A 38 4.94 17.91 -11.78
C LYS A 38 6.25 18.71 -11.62
N LEU A 39 7.32 18.05 -11.17
CA LEU A 39 8.64 18.67 -11.09
C LEU A 39 9.42 18.44 -12.37
N THR A 40 10.26 19.42 -12.75
CA THR A 40 11.02 19.43 -14.00
C THR A 40 12.07 18.32 -14.08
N LYS A 41 12.66 17.93 -12.94
CA LYS A 41 13.58 16.78 -12.84
C LYS A 41 13.09 15.80 -11.78
N THR A 42 13.10 14.51 -12.11
CA THR A 42 12.72 13.43 -11.20
C THR A 42 13.54 13.45 -9.91
N SER A 43 14.85 13.72 -10.01
CA SER A 43 15.77 13.86 -8.87
C SER A 43 15.33 14.91 -7.85
N ASP A 44 14.67 15.98 -8.30
CA ASP A 44 14.29 17.09 -7.42
C ASP A 44 13.15 16.71 -6.49
N SER A 45 12.27 15.79 -6.93
CA SER A 45 11.19 15.26 -6.09
C SER A 45 11.74 14.48 -4.91
N ILE A 46 12.70 13.60 -5.17
CA ILE A 46 13.32 12.76 -4.16
C ILE A 46 14.16 13.62 -3.23
N ASN A 47 14.96 14.55 -3.77
CA ASN A 47 15.79 15.46 -2.97
C ASN A 47 14.98 16.34 -2.01
N ALA A 48 13.83 16.87 -2.42
CA ALA A 48 13.05 17.70 -1.51
C ALA A 48 12.21 16.88 -0.51
N VAL A 49 11.80 15.65 -0.83
CA VAL A 49 11.26 14.74 0.20
C VAL A 49 12.35 14.31 1.19
N LEU A 50 13.58 14.08 0.75
CA LEU A 50 14.71 13.88 1.65
C LEU A 50 14.93 15.11 2.54
N GLY A 51 14.77 16.32 2.00
CA GLY A 51 14.73 17.56 2.76
C GLY A 51 13.66 17.56 3.86
N LEU A 52 12.42 17.15 3.53
CA LEU A 52 11.33 17.00 4.48
C LEU A 52 11.68 16.00 5.60
N PHE A 53 12.24 14.84 5.28
CA PHE A 53 12.63 13.88 6.32
C PHE A 53 13.78 14.37 7.20
N ARG A 54 14.68 15.22 6.69
CA ARG A 54 15.74 15.83 7.50
C ARG A 54 15.16 16.73 8.59
N THR A 55 14.09 17.48 8.32
CA THR A 55 13.44 18.33 9.34
C THR A 55 12.69 17.50 10.39
N LEU A 56 12.35 16.26 10.08
CA LEU A 56 11.65 15.34 10.98
C LEU A 56 12.56 14.46 11.85
N LYS A 57 13.89 14.55 11.70
CA LYS A 57 14.84 13.69 12.45
C LYS A 57 14.62 13.70 13.96
N THR A 58 14.27 14.84 14.56
CA THR A 58 14.03 15.01 16.00
C THR A 58 12.68 14.44 16.46
N SER A 59 11.75 14.18 15.54
CA SER A 59 10.43 13.66 15.85
C SER A 59 10.43 12.16 16.19
N GLY A 60 11.52 11.45 15.88
CA GLY A 60 11.58 9.98 15.95
C GLY A 60 11.05 9.26 14.71
N ILE A 61 10.66 10.03 13.68
CA ILE A 61 10.34 9.54 12.34
C ILE A 61 11.64 9.48 11.52
N ARG A 62 11.87 8.36 10.86
CA ARG A 62 12.97 8.10 9.94
C ARG A 62 12.43 7.79 8.54
N GLN A 63 13.32 7.66 7.58
CA GLN A 63 12.99 7.18 6.24
C GLN A 63 13.96 6.11 5.78
N LEU A 64 13.44 5.14 5.04
CA LEU A 64 14.25 4.19 4.27
C LEU A 64 13.81 4.26 2.83
N GLN A 65 14.71 4.67 1.94
CA GLN A 65 14.43 4.86 0.51
C GLN A 65 13.19 5.72 0.22
N GLY A 66 12.86 6.66 1.10
CA GLY A 66 11.66 7.50 1.04
C GLY A 66 10.49 6.99 1.90
N ILE A 67 10.46 5.72 2.30
CA ILE A 67 9.37 5.17 3.11
C ILE A 67 9.50 5.64 4.57
N PRO A 68 8.47 6.30 5.14
CA PRO A 68 8.46 6.63 6.57
C PRO A 68 8.54 5.38 7.45
N ILE A 69 9.40 5.45 8.47
CA ILE A 69 9.50 4.44 9.54
C ILE A 69 9.45 5.16 10.89
N ARG A 70 8.68 4.61 11.85
CA ARG A 70 8.70 5.11 13.23
C ARG A 70 8.53 4.00 14.24
N ARG A 71 8.78 4.32 15.51
CA ARG A 71 8.27 3.50 16.61
C ARG A 71 6.88 4.00 16.99
N ASP A 72 5.89 3.12 16.92
CA ASP A 72 4.54 3.39 17.38
C ASP A 72 4.56 3.66 18.90
N PRO A 73 4.07 4.84 19.35
CA PRO A 73 4.16 5.21 20.76
C PRO A 73 3.36 4.30 21.70
N ALA A 74 2.24 3.72 21.23
CA ALA A 74 1.34 2.94 22.06
C ALA A 74 1.82 1.50 22.24
N SER A 75 2.28 0.86 21.16
CA SER A 75 2.72 -0.54 21.15
C SER A 75 4.24 -0.71 21.27
N GLY A 76 5.01 0.38 21.11
CA GLY A 76 6.46 0.33 21.03
C GLY A 76 7.00 -0.37 19.78
N ARG A 77 6.14 -0.79 18.84
CA ARG A 77 6.55 -1.55 17.64
C ARG A 77 7.13 -0.63 16.58
N VAL A 78 8.07 -1.13 15.78
CA VAL A 78 8.53 -0.42 14.59
C VAL A 78 7.48 -0.60 13.50
N VAL A 79 7.10 0.50 12.88
CA VAL A 79 6.06 0.64 11.87
C VAL A 79 6.69 1.08 10.56
N PHE A 80 6.25 0.46 9.47
CA PHE A 80 6.76 0.65 8.12
C PHE A 80 5.60 0.81 7.11
N CYS A 81 5.64 1.86 6.30
CA CYS A 81 4.55 2.20 5.38
C CYS A 81 4.71 1.53 4.01
N LEU A 82 4.37 0.25 3.87
CA LEU A 82 4.35 -0.43 2.56
C LEU A 82 3.01 -0.35 1.83
N ALA A 83 1.92 -0.02 2.53
CA ALA A 83 0.56 0.03 1.98
C ALA A 83 0.23 1.36 1.26
N TRP A 84 1.20 2.00 0.60
CA TRP A 84 0.94 3.18 -0.22
C TRP A 84 0.41 2.78 -1.60
N HIS A 85 -0.37 3.59 -2.31
CA HIS A 85 -0.83 3.31 -3.69
C HIS A 85 -0.91 4.56 -4.55
N HIS A 86 -1.10 4.39 -5.86
CA HIS A 86 -1.47 5.45 -6.79
C HIS A 86 -2.95 5.39 -7.16
N ASP A 87 -3.59 6.55 -7.29
CA ASP A 87 -4.98 6.65 -7.81
C ASP A 87 -5.03 6.43 -9.33
N VAL A 88 -3.92 6.73 -10.01
CA VAL A 88 -3.72 6.67 -11.46
C VAL A 88 -2.35 6.06 -11.68
N LEU A 89 -2.20 5.26 -12.73
CA LEU A 89 -0.93 4.64 -13.12
C LEU A 89 0.24 5.63 -13.03
N ALA A 90 1.32 5.18 -12.40
CA ALA A 90 2.54 5.92 -12.23
C ALA A 90 3.60 5.45 -13.24
N LYS A 91 4.68 6.24 -13.36
CA LYS A 91 5.83 5.86 -14.17
C LYS A 91 6.95 5.35 -13.28
N ARG A 92 7.49 4.18 -13.57
CA ARG A 92 8.65 3.62 -12.86
C ARG A 92 9.87 4.54 -12.95
N CYS A 93 10.47 4.87 -11.81
CA CYS A 93 11.76 5.56 -11.71
C CYS A 93 12.86 4.53 -11.46
N GLN A 94 13.60 4.21 -12.51
CA GLN A 94 14.76 3.31 -12.42
C GLN A 94 15.82 3.91 -11.49
N GLY A 95 16.49 3.07 -10.68
CA GLY A 95 17.48 3.48 -9.68
C GLY A 95 16.95 3.64 -8.25
N PHE A 96 15.66 3.37 -8.01
CA PHE A 96 15.06 3.31 -6.68
C PHE A 96 14.20 2.07 -6.55
N PRO A 97 14.00 1.55 -5.33
CA PRO A 97 13.31 0.29 -5.19
C PRO A 97 11.81 0.33 -5.51
N SER A 98 11.23 -0.79 -5.97
CA SER A 98 9.81 -0.88 -6.35
C SER A 98 8.88 -0.92 -5.15
N TRP A 99 9.34 -1.47 -4.04
CA TRP A 99 8.60 -1.45 -2.77
C TRP A 99 8.51 -0.05 -2.14
N SER A 100 9.29 0.91 -2.62
CA SER A 100 9.22 2.31 -2.20
C SER A 100 8.49 3.19 -3.19
N TRP A 101 7.66 4.11 -2.69
CA TRP A 101 7.01 5.13 -3.53
C TRP A 101 8.01 6.03 -4.27
N SER A 102 9.25 6.16 -3.78
CA SER A 102 10.30 6.95 -4.44
C SER A 102 10.76 6.34 -5.77
N GLY A 103 10.49 5.04 -5.96
CA GLY A 103 10.67 4.35 -7.23
C GLY A 103 9.58 4.63 -8.26
N TRP A 104 8.66 5.57 -7.99
CA TRP A 104 7.53 5.87 -8.84
C TRP A 104 7.32 7.37 -9.00
N ILE A 105 6.96 7.76 -10.21
CA ILE A 105 6.62 9.13 -10.58
C ILE A 105 5.10 9.18 -10.74
N GLY A 106 4.43 9.78 -9.75
CA GLY A 106 2.99 9.89 -9.70
C GLY A 106 2.51 10.28 -8.31
N GLY A 107 1.28 10.77 -8.22
CA GLY A 107 0.66 11.10 -6.93
C GLY A 107 0.50 9.84 -6.09
N THR A 108 1.08 9.83 -4.89
CA THR A 108 1.01 8.70 -3.96
C THR A 108 -0.01 8.97 -2.85
N ARG A 109 -0.77 7.96 -2.45
CA ARG A 109 -1.58 7.96 -1.22
C ARG A 109 -0.95 7.06 -0.18
N MET A 110 -0.93 7.53 1.06
CA MET A 110 -0.49 6.77 2.24
C MET A 110 -1.55 6.78 3.35
N SER A 111 -2.83 6.81 2.99
CA SER A 111 -3.95 6.77 3.94
C SER A 111 -4.10 5.40 4.63
N GLU A 112 -3.40 4.38 4.14
CA GLU A 112 -3.53 3.03 4.64
C GLU A 112 -2.90 2.83 6.01
N ALA A 113 -3.44 1.81 6.69
CA ALA A 113 -2.91 1.35 7.95
C ALA A 113 -1.43 1.01 7.82
N ASP A 114 -0.71 1.53 8.79
CA ASP A 114 0.67 1.21 9.06
C ASP A 114 0.86 -0.30 9.28
N ILE A 115 1.91 -0.86 8.69
CA ILE A 115 2.29 -2.26 8.94
C ILE A 115 3.35 -2.23 10.03
N GLY A 116 3.04 -2.82 11.17
CA GLY A 116 4.03 -3.14 12.17
C GLY A 116 4.93 -4.26 11.70
N ILE A 117 6.21 -4.29 12.10
CA ILE A 117 7.08 -5.46 11.87
C ILE A 117 6.43 -6.76 12.34
N SER A 118 5.57 -6.69 13.36
CA SER A 118 4.80 -7.81 13.90
C SER A 118 3.73 -8.39 12.97
N ASP A 119 3.39 -7.68 11.91
CA ASP A 119 2.30 -7.99 10.97
C ASP A 119 2.81 -8.84 9.80
N VAL A 120 4.14 -8.98 9.72
CA VAL A 120 4.86 -9.97 8.91
C VAL A 120 5.66 -10.87 9.85
N ARG A 121 6.13 -12.01 9.36
CA ARG A 121 6.96 -12.92 10.16
C ARG A 121 8.36 -12.34 10.34
N GLN A 122 8.93 -11.82 9.27
CA GLN A 122 10.26 -11.20 9.25
C GLN A 122 10.35 -10.14 8.15
N ILE A 123 11.06 -9.06 8.43
CA ILE A 123 11.45 -8.07 7.43
C ILE A 123 12.92 -7.66 7.65
N ALA A 124 13.69 -7.70 6.58
CA ALA A 124 15.12 -7.43 6.59
C ALA A 124 15.56 -6.70 5.32
N LEU A 125 16.64 -5.94 5.44
CA LEU A 125 17.32 -5.29 4.33
C LEU A 125 18.52 -6.13 3.92
N VAL A 126 18.61 -6.45 2.63
CA VAL A 126 19.76 -7.19 2.07
C VAL A 126 20.82 -6.18 1.65
N LYS A 127 22.05 -6.37 2.11
CA LYS A 127 23.21 -5.54 1.80
C LYS A 127 23.87 -6.05 0.52
N GLU A 128 24.61 -5.19 -0.18
CA GLU A 128 25.34 -5.53 -1.42
C GLU A 128 26.32 -6.72 -1.25
N GLY A 129 26.80 -6.99 -0.02
CA GLY A 129 27.66 -8.13 0.30
C GLY A 129 26.93 -9.43 0.70
N GLY A 130 25.62 -9.56 0.43
CA GLY A 130 24.82 -10.77 0.72
C GLY A 130 24.36 -10.93 2.18
N GLY A 131 24.93 -10.15 3.11
CA GLY A 131 24.44 -10.07 4.49
C GLY A 131 23.07 -9.39 4.58
N SER A 132 22.32 -9.66 5.65
CA SER A 132 21.04 -9.00 5.90
C SER A 132 20.95 -8.40 7.30
N VAL A 133 20.26 -7.26 7.44
CA VAL A 133 19.95 -6.64 8.75
C VAL A 133 18.44 -6.62 8.94
N SER A 134 17.94 -7.04 10.10
CA SER A 134 16.50 -6.93 10.38
C SER A 134 16.09 -5.46 10.37
N LEU A 135 14.87 -5.15 9.94
CA LEU A 135 14.39 -3.75 9.94
C LEU A 135 14.36 -3.17 11.36
N HIS A 136 14.12 -4.01 12.36
CA HIS A 136 14.15 -3.63 13.76
C HIS A 136 15.55 -3.18 14.21
N ASP A 137 16.57 -3.99 13.89
CA ASP A 137 17.95 -3.68 14.23
C ASP A 137 18.46 -2.48 13.46
N TRP A 138 18.12 -2.37 12.17
CA TRP A 138 18.46 -1.19 11.36
C TRP A 138 17.90 0.09 12.01
N PHE A 139 16.62 0.08 12.39
CA PHE A 139 15.97 1.25 13.00
C PHE A 139 16.59 1.65 14.35
N ASN A 140 17.01 0.68 15.17
CA ASN A 140 17.61 0.93 16.48
C ASN A 140 19.09 1.30 16.38
N ASN A 141 19.85 0.67 15.49
CA ASN A 141 21.30 0.81 15.42
C ASN A 141 21.74 2.04 14.60
N GLU A 142 20.92 2.55 13.67
CA GLU A 142 21.18 3.84 13.03
C GLU A 142 21.16 5.03 14.02
N MET A 143 20.83 4.85 15.31
CA MET A 143 21.13 5.89 16.31
C MET A 143 22.64 6.08 16.55
N ARG A 144 23.46 5.07 16.25
CA ARG A 144 24.90 5.06 16.59
C ARG A 144 25.82 5.39 15.41
N LEU A 145 25.36 5.23 14.18
CA LEU A 145 26.16 5.44 12.97
C LEU A 145 25.89 6.85 12.42
N ARG A 146 26.62 7.86 12.92
CA ARG A 146 26.55 9.23 12.37
C ARG A 146 27.47 9.47 11.16
N ASP A 147 28.41 8.58 10.86
CA ASP A 147 29.53 8.92 9.97
C ASP A 147 29.85 7.85 8.91
N LEU A 148 28.86 7.41 8.11
CA LEU A 148 29.20 6.78 6.83
C LEU A 148 28.51 7.49 5.65
N PRO A 149 29.27 7.77 4.58
CA PRO A 149 28.70 8.33 3.36
C PRO A 149 27.69 7.35 2.76
N SER A 150 26.63 7.93 2.22
CA SER A 150 25.55 7.31 1.47
C SER A 150 26.04 6.67 0.17
N ILE A 151 26.63 5.48 0.28
CA ILE A 151 27.05 4.60 -0.83
C ILE A 151 26.63 3.16 -0.46
N GLY A 152 25.82 2.51 -1.30
CA GLY A 152 25.35 1.13 -1.11
C GLY A 152 24.07 0.97 -0.29
N THR A 153 23.08 1.87 -0.47
CA THR A 153 21.78 1.72 0.18
C THR A 153 21.11 0.41 -0.21
N PRO A 154 20.56 -0.37 0.74
CA PRO A 154 19.84 -1.60 0.42
C PRO A 154 18.72 -1.33 -0.58
N GLU A 155 18.82 -1.92 -1.76
CA GLU A 155 17.77 -1.89 -2.78
C GLU A 155 16.75 -3.00 -2.52
N ILE A 156 17.18 -4.07 -1.84
CA ILE A 156 16.42 -5.29 -1.73
C ILE A 156 15.81 -5.44 -0.34
N LEU A 157 14.48 -5.54 -0.32
CA LEU A 157 13.69 -5.82 0.85
C LEU A 157 13.38 -7.32 0.91
N ARG A 158 13.85 -8.01 1.94
CA ARG A 158 13.51 -9.41 2.19
C ARG A 158 12.37 -9.50 3.20
N ILE A 159 11.25 -10.10 2.81
CA ILE A 159 10.05 -10.22 3.64
C ILE A 159 9.63 -11.69 3.71
N THR A 160 9.34 -12.15 4.92
CA THR A 160 8.66 -13.42 5.17
C THR A 160 7.25 -13.13 5.64
N ALA A 161 6.26 -13.53 4.85
CA ALA A 161 4.84 -13.32 5.14
C ALA A 161 3.97 -14.36 4.41
N MET A 162 2.67 -14.35 4.69
CA MET A 162 1.69 -15.14 3.93
C MET A 162 1.59 -14.59 2.51
N THR A 163 1.55 -15.51 1.54
CA THR A 163 1.43 -15.20 0.12
C THR A 163 0.28 -15.97 -0.49
N VAL A 164 -0.34 -15.38 -1.52
CA VAL A 164 -1.48 -15.97 -2.24
C VAL A 164 -1.32 -15.69 -3.72
N TRP A 165 -1.78 -16.60 -4.58
CA TRP A 165 -1.88 -16.32 -6.01
C TRP A 165 -3.17 -15.52 -6.27
N VAL A 166 -3.04 -14.37 -6.94
CA VAL A 166 -4.16 -13.46 -7.20
C VAL A 166 -4.46 -13.46 -8.69
N SER A 167 -5.68 -13.87 -9.06
CA SER A 167 -6.22 -13.73 -10.41
C SER A 167 -7.01 -12.43 -10.56
N PHE A 168 -7.13 -11.94 -11.78
CA PHE A 168 -7.80 -10.67 -12.07
C PHE A 168 -8.85 -10.82 -13.16
N GLU A 169 -9.82 -9.93 -13.11
CA GLU A 169 -10.82 -9.72 -14.16
C GLU A 169 -10.91 -8.22 -14.47
N GLU A 170 -10.93 -7.90 -15.76
CA GLU A 170 -11.21 -6.55 -16.21
C GLU A 170 -12.72 -6.30 -16.11
N ARG A 171 -13.13 -5.26 -15.38
CA ARG A 171 -14.54 -4.95 -15.14
C ARG A 171 -14.87 -3.54 -15.60
N SER A 172 -15.93 -3.41 -16.39
CA SER A 172 -16.60 -2.14 -16.63
C SER A 172 -17.97 -2.16 -15.97
N TRP A 173 -18.20 -1.16 -15.12
CA TRP A 173 -19.44 -0.95 -14.38
C TRP A 173 -20.25 0.20 -14.97
N ALA A 174 -19.91 0.67 -16.18
CA ALA A 174 -20.53 1.83 -16.82
C ALA A 174 -22.06 1.74 -16.88
N GLU A 175 -22.63 0.57 -17.20
CA GLU A 175 -24.08 0.37 -17.26
C GLU A 175 -24.74 0.37 -15.87
N LEU A 176 -24.08 -0.23 -14.87
CA LEU A 176 -24.57 -0.24 -13.49
C LEU A 176 -24.52 1.16 -12.86
N ASN A 177 -23.51 1.95 -13.22
CA ASN A 177 -23.36 3.34 -12.80
C ASN A 177 -24.36 4.30 -13.48
N LYS A 178 -25.11 3.89 -14.54
CA LYS A 178 -26.09 4.73 -15.28
C LYS A 178 -27.52 4.69 -14.73
N GLY A 179 -27.90 3.63 -14.01
CA GLY A 179 -29.15 3.53 -13.21
C GLY A 179 -30.44 3.09 -13.96
N ASN A 180 -31.11 2.04 -13.44
CA ASN A 180 -32.57 1.71 -13.46
C ASN A 180 -32.94 0.22 -13.17
N SER A 181 -32.01 -0.66 -12.78
CA SER A 181 -32.29 -2.06 -12.39
C SER A 181 -32.43 -2.28 -10.88
N THR A 182 -32.98 -3.41 -10.42
CA THR A 182 -33.00 -3.77 -8.97
C THR A 182 -31.58 -3.87 -8.38
N GLN A 183 -30.59 -4.25 -9.20
CA GLN A 183 -29.15 -4.18 -8.86
C GLN A 183 -28.65 -2.74 -8.71
N SER A 184 -29.27 -1.77 -9.41
CA SER A 184 -28.91 -0.35 -9.31
C SER A 184 -29.37 0.32 -8.01
N GLN A 185 -30.31 -0.26 -7.26
CA GLN A 185 -30.71 0.23 -5.94
C GLN A 185 -29.65 -0.10 -4.86
N VAL A 186 -28.98 -1.24 -5.01
CA VAL A 186 -27.71 -1.52 -4.31
C VAL A 186 -26.64 -0.56 -4.84
N ALA A 187 -26.59 -0.33 -6.15
CA ALA A 187 -25.65 0.57 -6.81
C ALA A 187 -25.99 2.07 -6.76
N ASN A 188 -26.59 2.59 -5.68
CA ASN A 188 -26.49 4.04 -5.39
C ASN A 188 -25.04 4.42 -4.96
N MET A 189 -24.08 3.68 -5.52
CA MET A 189 -22.70 3.45 -5.20
C MET A 189 -21.96 3.53 -6.53
N ARG A 190 -20.92 4.37 -6.61
CA ARG A 190 -20.08 4.44 -7.80
C ARG A 190 -19.03 3.34 -7.72
N PHE A 191 -19.02 2.45 -8.71
CA PHE A 191 -17.98 1.42 -8.86
C PHE A 191 -16.86 1.94 -9.78
N ILE A 192 -15.63 1.49 -9.51
CA ILE A 192 -14.45 1.87 -10.29
C ILE A 192 -14.25 0.84 -11.39
N ASP A 193 -14.12 1.28 -12.64
CA ASP A 193 -13.76 0.41 -13.76
C ASP A 193 -12.27 0.07 -13.68
N GLY A 194 -11.90 -1.12 -14.17
CA GLY A 194 -10.51 -1.55 -14.22
C GLY A 194 -10.29 -2.97 -13.71
N PRO A 195 -9.03 -3.33 -13.40
CA PRO A 195 -8.69 -4.65 -12.92
C PRO A 195 -9.21 -4.87 -11.50
N HIS A 196 -9.95 -5.97 -11.30
CA HIS A 196 -10.39 -6.42 -10.00
C HIS A 196 -9.76 -7.76 -9.66
N ALA A 197 -9.15 -7.83 -8.48
CA ALA A 197 -8.68 -9.09 -7.92
C ALA A 197 -9.87 -9.97 -7.53
N VAL A 198 -9.82 -11.22 -7.97
CA VAL A 198 -10.86 -12.23 -7.77
C VAL A 198 -10.50 -13.07 -6.55
N LEU A 199 -11.14 -12.76 -5.41
CA LEU A 199 -10.84 -13.38 -4.12
C LEU A 199 -12.03 -14.18 -3.61
N ARG A 200 -11.94 -15.52 -3.65
CA ARG A 200 -13.02 -16.40 -3.18
C ARG A 200 -13.21 -16.32 -1.66
N ILE A 201 -14.41 -15.96 -1.24
CA ILE A 201 -14.77 -15.89 0.18
C ILE A 201 -15.30 -17.25 0.66
N SER A 202 -16.21 -17.83 -0.10
CA SER A 202 -16.77 -19.18 0.05
C SER A 202 -16.96 -19.82 -1.33
N GLU A 203 -17.51 -21.03 -1.40
CA GLU A 203 -17.82 -21.69 -2.68
C GLU A 203 -18.84 -20.89 -3.51
N ASP A 204 -19.75 -20.18 -2.84
CA ASP A 204 -20.83 -19.46 -3.50
C ASP A 204 -20.58 -17.95 -3.63
N VAL A 205 -19.57 -17.38 -2.95
CA VAL A 205 -19.33 -15.94 -2.89
C VAL A 205 -17.89 -15.58 -3.25
N THR A 206 -17.74 -14.67 -4.20
CA THR A 206 -16.47 -14.10 -4.63
C THR A 206 -16.45 -12.60 -4.38
N ALA A 207 -15.34 -12.10 -3.83
CA ALA A 207 -15.06 -10.69 -3.73
C ALA A 207 -14.26 -10.23 -4.95
N LEU A 208 -14.74 -9.19 -5.62
CA LEU A 208 -14.05 -8.44 -6.66
C LEU A 208 -13.51 -7.17 -6.00
N CYS A 209 -12.22 -7.16 -5.70
CA CYS A 209 -11.55 -6.04 -5.04
C CYS A 209 -10.77 -5.23 -6.08
N TYR A 210 -11.01 -3.92 -6.16
CA TYR A 210 -10.27 -3.08 -7.10
C TYR A 210 -8.75 -3.15 -6.84
N ALA A 211 -7.98 -3.33 -7.91
CA ALA A 211 -6.53 -3.35 -7.86
C ALA A 211 -5.97 -1.95 -8.19
N TYR A 212 -5.26 -1.37 -7.24
CA TYR A 212 -4.52 -0.12 -7.45
C TYR A 212 -3.18 -0.46 -8.08
N MET A 213 -3.10 -0.35 -9.39
CA MET A 213 -1.91 -0.67 -10.17
C MET A 213 -0.90 0.47 -10.14
N ASP A 214 0.37 0.15 -9.93
CA ASP A 214 1.46 1.13 -9.95
C ASP A 214 1.92 1.41 -11.40
N GLU A 215 1.85 0.42 -12.29
CA GLU A 215 2.15 0.50 -13.73
C GLU A 215 1.12 -0.28 -14.57
N ASP A 216 1.09 0.02 -15.87
CA ASP A 216 0.31 -0.75 -16.84
C ASP A 216 1.04 -2.05 -17.19
N VAL A 217 0.53 -3.17 -16.69
CA VAL A 217 1.14 -4.50 -16.86
C VAL A 217 0.08 -5.54 -17.15
N SER A 218 0.42 -6.53 -17.97
CA SER A 218 -0.45 -7.70 -18.16
C SER A 218 -0.59 -8.45 -16.83
N LEU A 219 -1.84 -8.79 -16.51
CA LEU A 219 -2.24 -9.59 -15.36
C LEU A 219 -2.66 -11.00 -15.78
N ASP A 220 -2.32 -11.40 -17.01
CA ASP A 220 -2.67 -12.70 -17.56
C ASP A 220 -2.05 -13.83 -16.73
N GLY A 221 -2.88 -14.80 -16.35
CA GLY A 221 -2.46 -15.90 -15.48
C GLY A 221 -2.41 -15.56 -13.99
N GLY A 222 -2.49 -14.28 -13.61
CA GLY A 222 -2.43 -13.81 -12.23
C GLY A 222 -1.02 -13.48 -11.74
N VAL A 223 -0.92 -12.99 -10.50
CA VAL A 223 0.35 -12.52 -9.90
C VAL A 223 0.49 -13.00 -8.46
N LEU A 224 1.72 -12.94 -7.93
CA LEU A 224 1.96 -13.24 -6.53
C LEU A 224 1.49 -12.07 -5.65
N GLY A 225 0.62 -12.36 -4.69
CA GLY A 225 0.18 -11.43 -3.66
C GLY A 225 0.90 -11.67 -2.34
N LEU A 226 1.54 -10.66 -1.76
CA LEU A 226 2.08 -10.70 -0.39
C LEU A 226 1.09 -10.04 0.58
N ILE A 227 0.58 -10.81 1.53
CA ILE A 227 -0.47 -10.40 2.47
C ILE A 227 0.16 -9.67 3.65
N LEU A 228 -0.35 -8.48 3.91
CA LEU A 228 -0.01 -7.61 5.03
C LEU A 228 -1.27 -7.48 5.89
N GLU A 229 -1.22 -8.00 7.11
CA GLU A 229 -2.35 -7.99 8.05
C GLU A 229 -2.03 -7.08 9.24
N PRO A 230 -2.46 -5.80 9.23
CA PRO A 230 -2.23 -4.91 10.34
C PRO A 230 -2.88 -5.46 11.61
N LYS A 231 -2.09 -5.79 12.65
CA LYS A 231 -2.64 -6.31 13.92
C LYS A 231 -3.63 -5.36 14.60
N SER A 232 -3.54 -4.07 14.29
CA SER A 232 -4.47 -3.04 14.77
C SER A 232 -5.85 -3.09 14.11
N GLN A 233 -5.97 -3.73 12.95
CA GLN A 233 -7.19 -3.78 12.15
C GLN A 233 -7.59 -5.23 11.89
N LYS A 234 -8.36 -5.81 12.81
CA LYS A 234 -8.89 -7.16 12.63
C LYS A 234 -9.60 -7.26 11.29
N ARG A 235 -9.16 -8.23 10.48
CA ARG A 235 -9.80 -8.65 9.24
C ARG A 235 -9.79 -7.58 8.11
N ARG A 236 -8.86 -6.64 8.14
CA ARG A 236 -8.46 -5.85 6.96
C ARG A 236 -7.10 -6.32 6.50
N TYR A 237 -6.96 -6.52 5.20
CA TYR A 237 -5.74 -7.02 4.58
C TYR A 237 -5.34 -6.10 3.46
N THR A 238 -4.04 -5.89 3.32
CA THR A 238 -3.44 -5.32 2.11
C THR A 238 -2.65 -6.41 1.44
N ILE A 239 -2.88 -6.64 0.15
CA ILE A 239 -2.13 -7.60 -0.65
C ILE A 239 -1.26 -6.79 -1.60
N LEU A 240 0.07 -6.82 -1.41
CA LEU A 240 0.99 -6.25 -2.41
C LEU A 240 1.05 -7.16 -3.60
N LEU A 241 0.88 -6.61 -4.79
CA LEU A 241 0.95 -7.34 -6.04
C LEU A 241 2.39 -7.32 -6.56
N LEU A 242 2.91 -8.50 -6.87
CA LEU A 242 4.31 -8.71 -7.18
C LEU A 242 4.47 -9.47 -8.50
N ARG A 243 5.31 -8.93 -9.38
CA ARG A 243 5.74 -9.57 -10.63
C ARG A 243 7.17 -10.12 -10.46
N PRO A 244 7.47 -11.33 -10.97
CA PRO A 244 8.85 -11.82 -11.03
C PRO A 244 9.75 -10.87 -11.85
N ASP A 245 10.97 -10.67 -11.37
CA ASP A 245 12.04 -9.90 -12.01
C ASP A 245 13.38 -10.57 -11.70
N GLY A 246 13.80 -11.49 -12.57
CA GLY A 246 14.94 -12.39 -12.30
C GLY A 246 14.70 -13.25 -11.05
N ASP A 247 15.65 -13.22 -10.12
CA ASP A 247 15.57 -13.94 -8.84
C ASP A 247 14.77 -13.17 -7.76
N GLN A 248 14.22 -12.01 -8.14
CA GLN A 248 13.54 -11.09 -7.23
C GLN A 248 12.13 -10.79 -7.73
N TYR A 249 11.42 -9.96 -6.98
CA TYR A 249 10.10 -9.46 -7.35
C TYR A 249 10.13 -7.95 -7.45
N GLN A 250 9.33 -7.42 -8.36
CA GLN A 250 8.95 -6.02 -8.37
C GLN A 250 7.51 -5.86 -7.92
N ARG A 251 7.27 -4.87 -7.08
CA ARG A 251 5.92 -4.42 -6.77
C ARG A 251 5.30 -3.76 -8.00
N ILE A 252 4.06 -4.15 -8.31
CA ILE A 252 3.30 -3.63 -9.47
C ILE A 252 1.94 -3.07 -9.07
N GLY A 253 1.57 -3.13 -7.79
CA GLY A 253 0.33 -2.57 -7.29
C GLY A 253 -0.04 -3.11 -5.92
N LEU A 254 -1.27 -2.84 -5.51
CA LEU A 254 -1.86 -3.46 -4.33
C LEU A 254 -3.37 -3.64 -4.44
N VAL A 255 -3.87 -4.59 -3.66
CA VAL A 255 -5.29 -4.83 -3.45
C VAL A 255 -5.59 -4.63 -1.97
N ARG A 256 -6.69 -3.94 -1.69
CA ARG A 256 -7.18 -3.73 -0.34
C ARG A 256 -8.39 -4.60 -0.12
N VAL A 257 -8.38 -5.38 0.95
CA VAL A 257 -9.42 -6.34 1.26
C VAL A 257 -9.94 -6.07 2.66
N SER A 258 -11.25 -6.05 2.81
CA SER A 258 -11.90 -5.94 4.11
C SER A 258 -12.85 -7.11 4.30
N SER A 259 -13.04 -7.56 5.53
CA SER A 259 -13.96 -8.64 5.83
C SER A 259 -15.42 -8.22 5.96
N TYR A 260 -15.78 -7.05 5.46
CA TYR A 260 -17.18 -6.67 5.44
C TYR A 260 -17.97 -7.68 4.63
N ASN A 261 -19.19 -7.91 5.03
CA ASN A 261 -20.10 -8.82 4.34
C ASN A 261 -21.03 -8.07 3.38
N ARG A 262 -20.71 -6.81 3.07
CA ARG A 262 -21.51 -5.92 2.22
C ARG A 262 -20.68 -5.29 1.13
N THR A 263 -21.26 -5.12 -0.06
CA THR A 263 -20.67 -4.37 -1.16
C THR A 263 -20.44 -2.91 -0.73
N ARG A 264 -19.33 -2.32 -1.20
CA ARG A 264 -18.89 -0.97 -0.79
C ARG A 264 -18.58 -0.09 -2.00
N PRO A 265 -19.03 1.18 -2.00
CA PRO A 265 -18.74 2.12 -3.08
C PRO A 265 -17.28 2.54 -3.03
N ALA A 266 -16.79 3.02 -4.17
CA ALA A 266 -15.68 3.96 -4.14
C ALA A 266 -16.18 5.30 -3.60
N ALA A 267 -15.72 5.69 -2.42
CA ALA A 267 -15.98 7.01 -1.87
C ALA A 267 -14.68 7.82 -1.81
N VAL A 268 -14.79 9.12 -2.08
CA VAL A 268 -13.67 10.07 -2.20
C VAL A 268 -12.94 10.28 -0.86
N ASP A 269 -13.63 10.02 0.23
CA ASP A 269 -13.21 10.25 1.62
C ASP A 269 -13.22 8.99 2.49
N ASN A 270 -13.74 7.87 1.98
CA ASN A 270 -13.88 6.67 2.77
C ASN A 270 -12.55 5.89 2.81
N SER A 271 -12.11 5.59 4.03
CA SER A 271 -10.93 4.75 4.27
C SER A 271 -11.14 3.29 3.88
N ASP A 272 -12.28 2.90 3.34
CA ASP A 272 -12.61 1.52 3.01
C ASP A 272 -12.39 1.22 1.53
N PRO A 273 -11.90 0.01 1.19
CA PRO A 273 -11.68 -0.34 -0.20
C PRO A 273 -12.98 -0.59 -0.95
N PRO A 274 -13.06 -0.21 -2.24
CA PRO A 274 -14.18 -0.58 -3.08
C PRO A 274 -14.13 -2.09 -3.33
N ILE A 275 -15.17 -2.79 -2.86
CA ILE A 275 -15.32 -4.24 -2.98
C ILE A 275 -16.72 -4.54 -3.46
N VAL A 276 -16.80 -5.37 -4.48
CA VAL A 276 -18.05 -5.89 -5.04
C VAL A 276 -18.14 -7.37 -4.75
N TYR A 277 -19.25 -7.82 -4.16
CA TYR A 277 -19.49 -9.25 -3.96
C TYR A 277 -20.38 -9.78 -5.08
N VAL A 278 -20.02 -10.95 -5.61
CA VAL A 278 -20.80 -11.68 -6.61
C VAL A 278 -21.00 -13.12 -6.16
N ASN A 279 -22.13 -13.71 -6.54
CA ASN A 279 -22.34 -15.13 -6.34
C ASN A 279 -21.64 -15.98 -7.43
N ARG A 280 -21.75 -17.31 -7.35
CA ARG A 280 -21.20 -18.25 -8.35
C ARG A 280 -21.61 -18.01 -9.80
N ASN A 281 -22.75 -17.34 -10.03
CA ASN A 281 -23.25 -17.00 -11.36
C ASN A 281 -22.80 -15.59 -11.81
N GLY A 282 -21.95 -14.91 -11.03
CA GLY A 282 -21.52 -13.54 -11.30
C GLY A 282 -22.56 -12.47 -10.94
N ILE A 283 -23.63 -12.82 -10.23
CA ILE A 283 -24.70 -11.87 -9.87
C ILE A 283 -24.29 -11.12 -8.60
N LEU A 284 -24.38 -9.79 -8.66
CA LEU A 284 -24.10 -8.88 -7.54
C LEU A 284 -24.86 -9.26 -6.26
N GLN A 285 -24.16 -9.18 -5.14
CA GLN A 285 -24.69 -9.39 -3.80
C GLN A 285 -24.51 -8.10 -3.00
N ASP A 286 -25.59 -7.54 -2.46
CA ASP A 286 -25.50 -6.38 -1.56
C ASP A 286 -24.87 -6.79 -0.24
N GLU A 287 -25.38 -7.88 0.35
CA GLU A 287 -24.93 -8.46 1.60
C GLU A 287 -24.93 -9.98 1.49
N PHE A 288 -24.03 -10.64 2.22
CA PHE A 288 -24.06 -12.09 2.41
C PHE A 288 -23.83 -12.46 3.88
N SER A 289 -24.24 -13.67 4.25
CA SER A 289 -23.93 -14.21 5.58
C SER A 289 -22.56 -14.87 5.56
N ARG A 290 -21.69 -14.45 6.48
CA ARG A 290 -20.35 -15.01 6.61
C ARG A 290 -20.28 -15.95 7.81
N GLY A 291 -19.74 -17.15 7.58
CA GLY A 291 -19.39 -18.07 8.66
C GLY A 291 -18.21 -17.57 9.52
N GLY A 292 -17.89 -18.32 10.58
CA GLY A 292 -16.73 -18.03 11.45
C GLY A 292 -15.37 -18.30 10.80
N GLU A 293 -15.36 -19.04 9.68
CA GLU A 293 -14.13 -19.49 9.02
C GLU A 293 -13.38 -18.35 8.28
N PRO A 294 -12.06 -18.49 8.11
CA PRO A 294 -11.28 -17.65 7.20
C PRO A 294 -11.81 -17.77 5.76
N PRO A 295 -11.71 -16.72 4.93
CA PRO A 295 -12.16 -16.80 3.55
C PRO A 295 -11.28 -17.79 2.76
N LEU A 296 -11.84 -18.47 1.77
CA LEU A 296 -11.13 -19.51 1.00
C LEU A 296 -9.81 -19.03 0.40
N TRP A 297 -9.73 -17.78 -0.07
CA TRP A 297 -8.47 -17.21 -0.58
C TRP A 297 -7.35 -17.16 0.47
N LEU A 298 -7.69 -16.93 1.74
CA LEU A 298 -6.73 -16.89 2.84
C LEU A 298 -6.36 -18.28 3.34
N GLN A 299 -7.30 -19.24 3.29
CA GLN A 299 -7.02 -20.64 3.62
C GLN A 299 -5.98 -21.27 2.67
N ARG A 300 -5.89 -20.75 1.44
CA ARG A 300 -4.90 -21.16 0.43
C ARG A 300 -3.58 -20.39 0.51
N ALA A 301 -3.46 -19.44 1.43
CA ALA A 301 -2.24 -18.67 1.58
C ALA A 301 -1.13 -19.53 2.18
N VAL A 302 0.09 -19.33 1.69
CA VAL A 302 1.28 -20.06 2.14
C VAL A 302 2.36 -19.08 2.56
N GLU A 303 3.06 -19.39 3.65
CA GLU A 303 4.18 -18.58 4.10
C GLU A 303 5.35 -18.74 3.10
N LYS A 304 5.89 -17.60 2.63
CA LYS A 304 7.08 -17.56 1.78
C LYS A 304 7.99 -16.42 2.21
N THR A 305 9.29 -16.65 2.02
CA THR A 305 10.29 -15.58 2.05
C THR A 305 10.57 -15.14 0.63
N ILE A 306 10.43 -13.85 0.37
CA ILE A 306 10.69 -13.24 -0.94
C ILE A 306 11.59 -12.03 -0.80
N THR A 307 12.22 -11.66 -1.90
CA THR A 307 13.03 -10.44 -2.06
C THR A 307 12.37 -9.53 -3.07
N ILE A 308 12.19 -8.26 -2.71
CA ILE A 308 11.59 -7.23 -3.55
C ILE A 308 12.68 -6.19 -3.86
N SER A 309 12.95 -5.93 -5.14
CA SER A 309 13.82 -4.85 -5.60
C SER A 309 13.10 -3.54 -5.72
#